data_AF-A0A9D1LX14-F1
#
_entry.id   AF-A0A9D1LX14-F1
#
_cell.length_a   1.000
_cell.length_b   1.000
_cell.length_c   1.000
_cell.angle_alpha   90.00
_cell.angle_beta   90.00
_cell.angle_gamma   90.00
#
_symmetry.space_group_name_H-M   'P 1'
#
loop_
_entity.id
_entity.type
_entity.pdbx_description
1 polymer ?
#
loop_
_entity_poly.entity_id
_entity_poly.type
_entity_poly.pdbx_seq_one_letter_code
_entity_poly.pdbx_strand_id
1 'polypeptide(L)'
;MPKKPKRPCRMTGCPNLAENGKLYCSKHKGMDMREYNHYRREPEANKRYGREWRRIRNKYITEHPMCEECLKNNIYKPADEVHHKLPISDGGTNERSNLVSLCHSCHMKAHGVLGKESK
;
A
#
# COMPACT_ATOMS: atom_id res chain seq x y z
N MET A 1 -8.17 -16.84 -37.10
CA MET A 1 -7.07 -17.37 -36.25
C MET A 1 -7.64 -18.31 -35.20
N PRO A 2 -7.09 -19.52 -35.02
CA PRO A 2 -7.59 -20.48 -34.02
C PRO A 2 -7.34 -19.96 -32.60
N LYS A 3 -8.37 -20.05 -31.74
CA LYS A 3 -8.27 -19.66 -30.33
C LYS A 3 -7.68 -20.82 -29.53
N LYS A 4 -6.78 -20.52 -28.60
CA LYS A 4 -6.20 -21.52 -27.68
C LYS A 4 -7.34 -22.23 -26.91
N PRO A 5 -7.32 -23.57 -26.82
CA PRO A 5 -8.32 -24.30 -26.03
C PRO A 5 -8.27 -23.89 -24.56
N LYS A 6 -9.43 -23.88 -23.91
CA LYS A 6 -9.53 -23.57 -22.48
C LYS A 6 -8.92 -24.72 -21.67
N ARG A 7 -8.17 -24.35 -20.63
CA ARG A 7 -7.59 -25.30 -19.68
C ARG A 7 -8.61 -25.67 -18.59
N PRO A 8 -8.48 -26.82 -17.92
CA PRO A 8 -9.27 -27.12 -16.73
C PRO A 8 -9.00 -26.11 -15.60
N CYS A 9 -9.98 -25.91 -14.72
CA CYS A 9 -9.80 -25.10 -13.51
C CYS A 9 -8.76 -25.74 -12.58
N ARG A 10 -7.85 -24.92 -12.04
CA ARG A 10 -6.80 -25.40 -11.12
C ARG A 10 -7.31 -25.82 -9.73
N MET A 11 -8.55 -25.50 -9.38
CA MET A 11 -9.14 -25.94 -8.10
C MET A 11 -9.33 -27.46 -8.12
N THR A 12 -8.74 -28.15 -7.16
CA THR A 12 -8.84 -29.60 -6.98
C THR A 12 -10.30 -30.05 -6.99
N GLY A 13 -10.63 -31.01 -7.84
CA GLY A 13 -11.99 -31.57 -7.95
C GLY A 13 -13.01 -30.67 -8.68
N CYS A 14 -12.61 -29.52 -9.25
CA CYS A 14 -13.53 -28.70 -10.02
C CYS A 14 -13.66 -29.22 -11.46
N PRO A 15 -14.87 -29.60 -11.93
CA PRO A 15 -15.06 -30.08 -13.29
C PRO A 15 -15.11 -28.97 -14.35
N ASN A 16 -15.06 -27.70 -13.92
CA ASN A 16 -15.25 -26.56 -14.83
C ASN A 16 -13.95 -26.15 -15.55
N LEU A 17 -14.09 -25.55 -16.72
CA LEU A 17 -12.98 -24.94 -17.45
C LEU A 17 -12.63 -23.56 -16.90
N ALA A 18 -11.34 -23.23 -16.90
CA ALA A 18 -10.87 -21.89 -16.55
C ALA A 18 -11.32 -20.85 -17.59
N GLU A 19 -11.46 -19.60 -17.16
CA GLU A 19 -11.64 -18.49 -18.08
C GLU A 19 -10.38 -18.26 -18.92
N ASN A 20 -10.54 -17.65 -20.10
CA ASN A 20 -9.41 -17.37 -21.00
C ASN A 20 -8.34 -16.52 -20.27
N GLY A 21 -7.11 -17.02 -20.26
CA GLY A 21 -5.98 -16.35 -19.60
C GLY A 21 -5.94 -16.51 -18.07
N LYS A 22 -6.92 -17.16 -17.45
CA LYS A 22 -6.98 -17.35 -15.99
C LYS A 22 -6.62 -18.79 -15.59
N LEU A 23 -6.41 -18.98 -14.29
CA LEU A 23 -6.15 -20.29 -13.65
C LEU A 23 -7.43 -20.95 -13.14
N TYR A 24 -8.47 -20.16 -12.88
CA TYR A 24 -9.72 -20.60 -12.25
C TYR A 24 -10.94 -20.29 -13.13
N CYS A 25 -12.03 -21.04 -12.90
CA CYS A 25 -13.33 -20.75 -13.49
C CYS A 25 -14.01 -19.56 -12.76
N SER A 26 -15.14 -19.09 -13.29
CA SER A 26 -15.90 -17.96 -12.72
C SER A 26 -16.31 -18.19 -11.25
N LYS A 27 -16.64 -19.42 -10.87
CA LYS A 27 -16.97 -19.80 -9.48
C LYS A 27 -15.78 -19.69 -8.52
N HIS A 28 -14.56 -19.77 -9.04
CA HIS A 28 -13.31 -19.78 -8.27
C HIS A 28 -12.44 -18.54 -8.54
N LYS A 29 -13.05 -17.47 -9.04
CA LYS A 29 -12.38 -16.20 -9.28
C LYS A 29 -11.79 -15.63 -7.99
N GLY A 30 -10.54 -15.19 -8.02
CA GLY A 30 -9.85 -14.59 -6.86
C GLY A 30 -9.10 -15.59 -5.98
N MET A 31 -9.16 -16.89 -6.26
CA MET A 31 -8.31 -17.88 -5.57
C MET A 31 -6.83 -17.72 -5.92
N ASP A 32 -6.53 -17.25 -7.12
CA ASP A 32 -5.20 -16.79 -7.56
C ASP A 32 -4.66 -15.67 -6.65
N MET A 33 -5.48 -14.65 -6.38
CA MET A 33 -5.12 -13.56 -5.49
C MET A 33 -4.98 -14.03 -4.03
N ARG A 34 -5.80 -14.98 -3.59
CA ARG A 34 -5.68 -15.58 -2.24
C ARG A 34 -4.39 -16.39 -2.10
N GLU A 35 -4.09 -17.27 -3.06
CA GLU A 35 -2.85 -18.06 -3.09
C GLU A 35 -1.62 -17.15 -3.16
N TYR A 36 -1.66 -16.10 -3.99
CA TYR A 36 -0.62 -15.07 -4.05
C TYR A 36 -0.43 -14.36 -2.70
N ASN A 37 -1.51 -13.87 -2.09
CA ASN A 37 -1.43 -13.19 -0.80
C ASN A 37 -1.01 -14.11 0.36
N HIS A 38 -1.28 -15.41 0.26
CA HIS A 38 -0.98 -16.38 1.32
C HIS A 38 0.45 -16.93 1.22
N TYR A 39 0.95 -17.20 0.01
CA TYR A 39 2.23 -17.88 -0.19
C TYR A 39 3.33 -17.02 -0.79
N ARG A 40 3.00 -15.93 -1.50
CA ARG A 40 3.99 -15.12 -2.23
C ARG A 40 4.17 -13.72 -1.70
N ARG A 41 3.16 -13.17 -1.01
CA ARG A 41 3.26 -11.85 -0.39
C ARG A 41 3.80 -12.01 1.03
N GLU A 42 4.91 -11.35 1.34
CA GLU A 42 5.47 -11.35 2.69
C GLU A 42 4.40 -10.93 3.72
N PRO A 43 4.17 -11.74 4.77
CA PRO A 43 3.20 -11.42 5.81
C PRO A 43 3.43 -10.05 6.45
N GLU A 44 4.69 -9.60 6.56
CA GLU A 44 5.01 -8.26 7.08
C GLU A 44 4.43 -7.14 6.22
N ALA A 45 4.35 -7.30 4.89
CA ALA A 45 3.79 -6.27 4.01
C ALA A 45 2.30 -6.00 4.29
N ASN A 46 1.53 -7.03 4.65
CA ASN A 46 0.14 -6.89 5.06
C ASN A 46 0.00 -6.25 6.44
N LYS A 47 1.00 -6.43 7.32
CA LYS A 47 1.07 -5.80 8.65
C LYS A 47 1.43 -4.31 8.56
N ARG A 48 2.37 -3.95 7.68
CA ARG A 48 2.88 -2.58 7.50
C ARG A 48 1.82 -1.59 7.04
N TYR A 49 0.96 -1.96 6.09
CA TYR A 49 -0.05 -1.06 5.48
C TYR A 49 -1.48 -1.63 5.50
N GLY A 50 -1.80 -2.40 6.54
CA GLY A 50 -3.08 -3.10 6.68
C GLY A 50 -4.30 -2.22 6.98
N ARG A 51 -5.39 -2.85 7.42
CA ARG A 51 -6.64 -2.15 7.83
C ARG A 51 -6.43 -1.16 8.98
N GLU A 52 -5.55 -1.51 9.91
CA GLU A 52 -5.23 -0.69 11.08
C GLU A 52 -4.57 0.63 10.65
N TRP A 53 -3.54 0.57 9.82
CA TRP A 53 -2.88 1.75 9.27
C TRP A 53 -3.88 2.71 8.60
N ARG A 54 -4.79 2.19 7.77
CA ARG A 54 -5.82 3.04 7.14
C ARG A 54 -6.69 3.79 8.14
N ARG A 55 -7.06 3.17 9.26
CA ARG A 55 -7.84 3.84 10.32
C ARG A 55 -7.01 4.93 11.00
N ILE A 56 -5.78 4.61 11.38
CA ILE A 56 -4.86 5.56 12.02
C ILE A 56 -4.58 6.75 11.10
N ARG A 57 -4.19 6.49 9.85
CA ARG A 57 -3.95 7.50 8.82
C ARG A 57 -5.14 8.45 8.65
N ASN A 58 -6.35 7.91 8.47
CA ASN A 58 -7.54 8.73 8.23
C ASN A 58 -7.88 9.61 9.44
N LYS A 59 -7.69 9.08 10.66
CA LYS A 59 -7.89 9.87 11.89
C LYS A 59 -6.84 10.97 11.99
N TYR A 60 -5.57 10.62 11.77
CA TYR A 60 -4.45 11.55 11.90
C TYR A 60 -4.54 12.72 10.93
N ILE A 61 -4.79 12.46 9.64
CA ILE A 61 -4.88 13.53 8.64
C ILE A 61 -6.10 14.45 8.84
N THR A 62 -7.18 13.95 9.45
CA THR A 62 -8.35 14.77 9.80
C THR A 62 -8.03 15.72 10.95
N GLU A 63 -7.25 15.28 11.94
CA GLU A 63 -6.82 16.11 13.07
C GLU A 63 -5.65 17.04 12.71
N HIS A 64 -4.85 16.66 11.72
CA HIS A 64 -3.71 17.42 11.20
C HIS A 64 -3.91 17.72 9.70
N PRO A 65 -4.89 18.56 9.33
CA PRO A 65 -5.27 18.79 7.94
C PRO A 65 -4.23 19.60 7.14
N MET A 66 -3.23 20.16 7.81
CA MET A 66 -2.21 21.01 7.22
C MET A 66 -0.85 20.32 7.23
N CYS A 67 -0.02 20.62 6.24
CA CYS A 67 1.34 20.15 6.16
C CYS A 67 2.16 20.72 7.33
N GLU A 68 2.56 19.86 8.25
CA GLU A 68 3.26 20.25 9.48
C GLU A 68 4.62 20.89 9.18
N GLU A 69 5.30 20.44 8.12
CA GLU A 69 6.58 21.03 7.70
C GLU A 69 6.41 22.42 7.07
N CYS A 70 5.32 22.65 6.34
CA CYS A 70 5.00 23.97 5.83
C CYS A 70 4.60 24.92 6.97
N LEU A 71 3.81 24.43 7.94
CA LEU A 71 3.39 25.23 9.09
C LEU A 71 4.57 25.74 9.93
N LYS A 72 5.61 24.93 10.13
CA LYS A 72 6.86 25.38 10.80
C LYS A 72 7.50 26.58 10.10
N ASN A 73 7.32 26.70 8.79
CA ASN A 73 7.81 27.79 7.96
C ASN A 73 6.76 28.91 7.76
N ASN A 74 5.68 28.93 8.54
CA ASN A 74 4.54 29.84 8.40
C ASN A 74 3.83 29.76 7.03
N ILE A 75 3.93 28.61 6.34
CA ILE A 75 3.24 28.36 5.07
C ILE A 75 2.00 27.50 5.33
N TYR A 76 0.83 28.03 5.00
CA TYR A 76 -0.44 27.33 5.15
C TYR A 76 -0.75 26.52 3.89
N LYS A 77 -0.35 25.25 3.90
CA LYS A 77 -0.64 24.30 2.82
C LYS A 77 -1.34 23.06 3.37
N PRO A 78 -2.41 22.54 2.73
CA PRO A 78 -3.07 21.32 3.16
C PRO A 78 -2.12 20.11 3.09
N ALA A 79 -2.34 19.14 3.96
CA ALA A 79 -1.65 17.85 3.90
C ALA A 79 -2.36 16.90 2.92
N ASP A 80 -1.58 16.15 2.16
CA ASP A 80 -2.07 15.14 1.21
C ASP A 80 -1.85 13.72 1.75
N GLU A 81 -0.76 13.53 2.51
CA GLU A 81 -0.22 12.23 2.88
C GLU A 81 0.25 12.23 4.34
N VAL A 82 0.20 11.06 4.99
CA VAL A 82 0.76 10.85 6.34
C VAL A 82 2.00 9.99 6.19
N HIS A 83 3.10 10.46 6.76
CA HIS A 83 4.42 9.86 6.67
C HIS A 83 4.89 9.33 8.02
N HIS A 84 5.64 8.24 8.02
CA HIS A 84 6.34 7.73 9.21
C HIS A 84 7.72 8.37 9.31
N LYS A 85 8.02 9.04 10.43
CA LYS A 85 9.33 9.70 10.67
C LYS A 85 10.47 8.67 10.70
N LEU A 86 10.28 7.57 11.43
CA LEU A 86 11.09 6.38 11.35
C LEU A 86 10.35 5.34 10.50
N PRO A 87 10.93 4.84 9.39
CA PRO A 87 10.31 3.83 8.56
C PRO A 87 9.95 2.57 9.36
N ILE A 88 8.84 1.91 9.00
CA ILE A 88 8.44 0.65 9.67
C ILE A 88 9.48 -0.45 9.46
N SER A 89 10.22 -0.43 8.34
CA SER A 89 11.34 -1.36 8.11
C SER A 89 12.44 -1.25 9.16
N ASP A 90 12.59 -0.06 9.75
CA ASP A 90 13.69 0.30 10.64
C ASP A 90 13.21 0.35 12.10
N GLY A 91 12.05 -0.26 12.40
CA GLY A 91 11.46 -0.31 13.73
C GLY A 91 10.44 0.79 14.04
N GLY A 92 10.05 1.60 13.05
CA GLY A 92 9.00 2.59 13.20
C GLY A 92 7.63 1.99 13.55
N THR A 93 6.89 2.70 14.39
CA THR A 93 5.53 2.32 14.83
C THR A 93 4.45 3.18 14.14
N ASN A 94 3.19 2.77 14.26
CA ASN A 94 2.04 3.60 13.85
C ASN A 94 1.59 4.58 14.93
N GLU A 95 2.42 4.81 15.95
CA GLU A 95 2.11 5.77 17.02
C GLU A 95 2.15 7.20 16.49
N ARG A 96 1.29 8.07 17.04
CA ARG A 96 1.19 9.49 16.64
C ARG A 96 2.52 10.24 16.72
N SER A 97 3.38 9.87 17.66
CA SER A 97 4.73 10.42 17.82
C SER A 97 5.59 10.21 16.56
N ASN A 98 5.40 9.07 15.89
CA ASN A 98 6.12 8.67 14.68
C ASN A 98 5.42 9.10 13.38
N LEU A 99 4.28 9.80 13.44
CA LEU A 99 3.55 10.26 12.25
C LEU A 99 3.77 11.76 12.02
N VAL A 100 3.62 12.17 10.75
CA VAL A 100 3.59 13.57 10.34
C VAL A 100 2.72 13.73 9.10
N SER A 101 1.87 14.76 9.08
CA SER A 101 1.03 15.10 7.92
C SER A 101 1.80 16.05 7.00
N LEU A 102 1.96 15.65 5.74
CA LEU A 102 2.77 16.36 4.75
C LEU A 102 1.98 16.60 3.47
N CYS A 103 2.23 17.74 2.83
CA CYS A 103 1.87 17.91 1.42
C CYS A 103 2.77 17.06 0.54
N HIS A 104 2.33 16.76 -0.68
CA HIS A 104 3.05 15.90 -1.61
C HIS A 104 4.52 16.31 -1.80
N SER A 105 4.81 17.61 -1.95
CA SER A 105 6.18 18.11 -2.12
C SER A 105 7.07 17.88 -0.89
N CYS A 106 6.54 18.02 0.32
CA CYS A 106 7.30 17.75 1.55
C CYS A 106 7.46 16.25 1.79
N HIS A 107 6.45 15.46 1.42
CA HIS A 107 6.50 14.02 1.50
C HIS A 107 7.59 13.43 0.60
N MET A 108 7.71 13.91 -0.64
CA MET A 108 8.77 13.49 -1.56
C MET A 108 10.17 13.85 -1.06
N LYS A 109 10.32 15.02 -0.43
CA LYS A 109 11.57 15.43 0.23
C LYS A 109 11.93 14.50 1.40
N ALA A 110 10.94 14.11 2.21
CA ALA A 110 11.14 13.20 3.35
C ALA A 110 11.59 11.80 2.90
N HIS A 111 11.12 11.31 1.75
CA HIS A 111 11.60 10.05 1.15
C HIS A 111 13.01 10.12 0.55
N GLY A 112 13.65 11.30 0.55
CA GLY A 112 15.03 11.45 0.08
C GLY A 112 15.21 11.55 -1.44
N VAL A 113 14.17 11.96 -2.18
CA VAL A 113 14.30 12.26 -3.63
C VAL A 113 14.30 13.77 -3.82
N LEU A 114 15.40 14.41 -3.43
CA LEU A 114 16.08 15.54 -4.12
C LEU A 114 17.11 16.18 -3.16
N GLY A 115 18.40 16.01 -3.50
CA GLY A 115 19.47 16.87 -3.00
C GLY A 115 20.28 16.33 -1.82
N LYS A 116 20.95 15.18 -1.98
CA LYS A 116 22.28 15.07 -1.37
C LYS A 116 23.15 16.13 -2.05
N GLU A 117 23.33 17.28 -1.40
CA GLU A 117 24.44 18.16 -1.75
C GLU A 117 25.73 17.42 -1.39
N SER A 118 26.31 16.77 -2.40
CA SER A 118 27.69 16.33 -2.39
C SER A 118 28.55 17.57 -2.28
N LYS A 119 29.05 17.88 -1.08
CA LYS A 119 30.29 18.63 -0.92
C LYS A 119 31.46 17.66 -0.86
#